data_AF-X1JVQ1-F1
#
_entry.id   AF-X1JVQ1-F1
#
_cell.length_a   1.000
_cell.length_b   1.000
_cell.length_c   1.000
_cell.angle_alpha   90.00
_cell.angle_beta   90.00
_cell.angle_gamma   90.00
#
_symmetry.space_group_name_H-M   'P 1'
#
loop_
_entity.id
_entity.type
_entity.pdbx_description
1 polymer ?
#
loop_
_entity_poly.entity_id
_entity_poly.type
_entity_poly.pdbx_seq_one_letter_code
_entity_poly.pdbx_strand_id
1 'polypeptide(L)' 'MLDMNRMIEIIKKNQDFKKVGMILCHNGVIRGYSKDGKKVKGLKVKLDKVKLKDLINRIKKKPGIIDVLVNIREG' A
#
# COMPACT_ATOMS: atom_id res chain seq x y z
N MET A 1 4.63 -8.34 -11.15
CA MET A 1 5.43 -7.14 -10.81
C MET A 1 4.56 -6.22 -9.95
N LEU A 2 5.14 -5.49 -8.98
CA LEU A 2 4.43 -4.46 -8.24
C LEU A 2 4.13 -3.33 -9.23
N ASP A 3 2.85 -3.11 -9.54
CA ASP A 3 2.42 -2.13 -10.51
C ASP A 3 1.50 -1.11 -9.82
N MET A 4 2.07 0.03 -9.47
CA MET A 4 1.34 1.14 -8.87
C MET A 4 0.26 1.68 -9.81
N ASN A 5 0.53 1.69 -11.12
CA ASN A 5 -0.45 2.14 -12.11
C ASN A 5 -1.66 1.21 -12.09
N ARG A 6 -1.46 -0.11 -12.02
CA ARG A 6 -2.58 -1.05 -11.89
C ARG A 6 -3.43 -0.79 -10.64
N MET A 7 -2.83 -0.44 -9.51
CA MET A 7 -3.58 -0.10 -8.29
C MET A 7 -4.36 1.20 -8.45
N ILE A 8 -3.76 2.22 -9.07
CA ILE A 8 -4.44 3.49 -9.40
C ILE A 8 -5.64 3.23 -10.32
N GLU A 9 -5.48 2.38 -11.33
CA GLU A 9 -6.58 2.02 -12.25
C GLU A 9 -7.72 1.26 -11.54
N ILE A 10 -7.43 0.48 -10.50
CA ILE A 10 -8.48 -0.14 -9.68
C ILE A 10 -9.25 0.94 -8.89
N ILE A 11 -8.55 1.90 -8.27
CA ILE A 11 -9.19 3.00 -7.53
C ILE A 11 -10.07 3.86 -8.45
N LYS A 12 -9.58 4.17 -9.66
CA LYS A 12 -10.32 4.97 -10.65
C LYS A 12 -11.65 4.35 -11.09
N LYS A 13 -11.79 3.02 -11.00
CA LYS A 13 -13.03 2.29 -11.33
C LYS A 13 -14.11 2.40 -10.26
N ASN A 14 -13.80 2.96 -9.09
CA ASN A 14 -14.80 3.20 -8.06
C ASN A 14 -15.86 4.20 -8.56
N GLN A 15 -17.14 3.89 -8.38
CA GLN A 15 -18.27 4.73 -8.82
C GLN A 15 -18.23 6.16 -8.24
N ASP A 16 -17.63 6.32 -7.05
CA ASP A 16 -17.49 7.60 -6.37
C ASP A 16 -16.18 8.32 -6.71
N PHE A 17 -15.38 7.79 -7.64
CA PHE A 17 -14.07 8.36 -7.98
C PHE A 17 -14.16 9.82 -8.45
N LYS A 18 -15.28 10.22 -9.07
CA LYS A 18 -15.55 11.62 -9.45
C LYS A 18 -15.51 12.62 -8.28
N LYS A 19 -15.57 12.15 -7.03
CA LYS A 19 -15.47 12.97 -5.80
C LYS A 19 -14.04 13.10 -5.29
N VAL A 20 -13.07 12.41 -5.90
CA VAL A 20 -11.69 12.31 -5.43
C VAL A 20 -10.89 13.51 -5.94
N GLY A 21 -10.29 14.27 -5.03
CA GLY A 21 -9.35 15.35 -5.37
C GLY A 21 -7.89 14.92 -5.44
N MET A 22 -7.54 13.76 -4.89
CA MET A 22 -6.16 13.27 -4.80
C MET A 22 -6.09 11.75 -4.60
N ILE A 23 -5.07 11.11 -5.18
CA ILE A 23 -4.62 9.77 -4.79
C ILE A 23 -3.23 9.91 -4.15
N LEU A 24 -3.08 9.45 -2.91
CA LEU A 24 -1.79 9.40 -2.23
C LEU A 24 -1.23 7.97 -2.29
N CYS A 25 -0.02 7.82 -2.83
CA CYS A 25 0.66 6.54 -2.94
C CYS A 25 1.92 6.52 -2.07
N HIS A 26 2.13 5.42 -1.35
CA HIS A 26 3.38 5.14 -0.63
C HIS A 26 4.00 3.85 -1.19
N ASN A 27 5.25 3.93 -1.65
CA ASN A 27 5.95 2.79 -2.24
C ASN A 27 7.26 2.52 -1.49
N GLY A 28 7.26 1.46 -0.70
CA GLY A 28 8.46 0.99 0.00
C GLY A 28 9.32 0.11 -0.90
N VAL A 29 10.59 0.48 -1.08
CA VAL A 29 11.59 -0.31 -1.81
C VAL A 29 12.71 -0.71 -0.86
N ILE A 30 13.15 -1.97 -0.94
CA ILE A 30 14.25 -2.47 -0.11
C ILE A 30 15.55 -1.82 -0.60
N ARG A 31 16.23 -1.11 0.30
CA ARG A 31 17.55 -0.53 0.04
C ARG A 31 18.64 -1.62 -0.02
N GLY A 32 19.67 -1.39 -0.83
CA GLY A 32 20.78 -2.34 -1.01
C GLY A 32 21.77 -2.43 0.15
N TYR A 33 21.67 -1.54 1.15
CA TYR A 33 22.58 -1.47 2.29
C TYR A 33 21.83 -1.24 3.60
N SER A 34 22.30 -1.74 4.73
CA SER A 34 21.75 -1.45 6.07
C SER A 34 22.09 -0.02 6.52
N LYS A 35 21.54 0.43 7.65
CA LYS A 35 21.90 1.74 8.22
C LYS A 35 23.40 1.80 8.56
N ASP A 36 23.97 0.68 8.96
CA ASP A 36 25.38 0.53 9.31
C ASP A 36 26.27 0.17 8.10
N GLY A 37 25.77 0.34 6.87
CA GLY A 37 26.55 0.17 5.63
C GLY A 37 26.74 -1.28 5.14
N LYS A 38 26.15 -2.29 5.79
CA LYS A 38 26.28 -3.69 5.35
C LYS A 38 25.42 -3.97 4.12
N LYS A 39 25.92 -4.70 3.12
CA LYS A 39 25.13 -5.11 1.95
C LYS A 39 23.92 -5.95 2.37
N VAL A 40 22.77 -5.65 1.79
CA VAL A 40 21.50 -6.35 2.03
C VAL A 40 21.12 -7.10 0.75
N LYS A 41 20.91 -8.43 0.87
CA LYS A 41 20.43 -9.27 -0.24
C LYS A 41 18.91 -9.24 -0.39
N GLY A 42 18.20 -8.89 0.68
CA GLY A 42 16.75 -8.83 0.72
C GLY A 42 16.24 -8.58 2.14
N LEU A 43 14.92 -8.51 2.27
CA LEU A 43 14.22 -8.37 3.53
C LEU A 43 13.17 -9.48 3.61
N LYS A 44 13.10 -10.17 4.75
CA LYS A 44 12.03 -11.13 5.03
C LYS A 44 10.87 -10.39 5.70
N VAL A 45 9.68 -10.45 5.08
CA VAL A 45 8.49 -9.74 5.56
C VAL A 45 7.44 -10.74 6.03
N LYS A 46 6.98 -10.56 7.27
CA LYS A 46 5.83 -11.27 7.86
C LYS A 46 4.85 -10.24 8.40
N LEU A 47 3.56 -10.44 8.14
CA LEU A 47 2.52 -9.54 8.62
C LEU A 47 1.35 -10.31 9.24
N ASP A 48 0.64 -9.62 10.13
CA ASP A 48 -0.63 -10.09 10.68
C ASP A 48 -1.76 -9.65 9.73
N LYS A 49 -2.31 -10.61 9.00
CA LYS A 49 -3.32 -10.35 7.96
C LYS A 49 -4.65 -9.86 8.53
N VAL A 50 -4.99 -10.29 9.74
CA VAL A 50 -6.23 -9.89 10.42
C VAL A 50 -6.11 -8.42 10.82
N LYS A 51 -5.02 -8.07 11.50
CA LYS A 51 -4.78 -6.66 11.89
C LYS A 51 -4.69 -5.73 10.69
N LEU A 52 -4.07 -6.18 9.59
CA LEU A 52 -4.01 -5.39 8.36
C LEU A 52 -5.40 -5.14 7.77
N LYS A 53 -6.23 -6.18 7.67
CA LYS A 53 -7.60 -6.06 7.16
C LYS A 53 -8.44 -5.11 8.03
N ASP A 54 -8.33 -5.23 9.34
CA ASP A 54 -9.06 -4.38 10.29
C ASP A 54 -8.60 -2.91 10.20
N LEU A 55 -7.30 -2.68 10.04
CA LEU A 55 -6.75 -1.34 9.81
C LEU A 55 -7.30 -0.74 8.51
N ILE A 56 -7.28 -1.48 7.39
CA ILE A 56 -7.80 -1.01 6.10
C ILE A 56 -9.28 -0.66 6.23
N ASN A 57 -10.08 -1.54 6.82
CA ASN A 57 -11.51 -1.31 7.04
C ASN A 57 -11.77 -0.06 7.90
N ARG A 58 -10.96 0.15 8.94
CA ARG A 58 -11.05 1.34 9.79
C ARG A 58 -10.70 2.62 9.03
N ILE A 59 -9.66 2.62 8.19
CA ILE A 59 -9.27 3.80 7.41
C ILE A 59 -10.33 4.12 6.34
N LYS A 60 -10.89 3.11 5.67
CA LYS A 60 -11.96 3.31 4.68
C LYS A 60 -13.22 3.98 5.24
N LYS A 61 -13.45 3.87 6.55
CA LYS A 61 -14.58 4.52 7.24
C LYS A 61 -14.32 5.98 7.61
N LYS A 62 -13.10 6.50 7.42
CA LYS A 62 -12.78 7.89 7.75
C LYS A 62 -13.48 8.84 6.76
N PRO A 63 -14.01 9.98 7.24
CA PRO A 63 -14.58 11.00 6.35
C PRO A 63 -13.59 11.42 5.26
N GLY A 64 -14.07 11.53 4.02
CA GLY A 64 -13.26 11.93 2.86
C GLY A 64 -12.41 10.83 2.22
N ILE A 65 -12.38 9.61 2.79
CA ILE A 65 -11.69 8.47 2.18
C ILE A 65 -12.67 7.67 1.32
N ILE A 66 -12.46 7.66 0.01
CA ILE A 66 -13.27 6.87 -0.94
C ILE A 66 -12.78 5.41 -1.02
N ASP A 67 -11.45 5.21 -1.04
CA ASP A 67 -10.87 3.87 -1.10
C ASP A 67 -9.46 3.83 -0.51
N VAL A 68 -9.03 2.62 -0.16
CA VAL A 68 -7.69 2.29 0.34
C VAL A 68 -7.31 0.92 -0.21
N LEU A 69 -6.22 0.85 -0.98
CA LEU A 69 -5.63 -0.39 -1.45
C LEU A 69 -4.24 -0.56 -0.86
N VAL A 70 -3.90 -1.79 -0.47
CA VAL A 70 -2.59 -2.15 0.06
C VAL A 70 -2.12 -3.41 -0.64
N ASN A 71 -0.87 -3.40 -1.10
CA ASN A 71 -0.21 -4.59 -1.64
C ASN A 71 1.14 -4.77 -0.93
N ILE A 72 1.34 -5.93 -0.31
CA ILE A 72 2.56 -6.26 0.44
C ILE A 72 3.11 -7.57 -0.10
N ARG A 73 4.42 -7.61 -0.35
CA ARG A 73 5.14 -8.85 -0.66
C ARG A 73 5.60 -9.47 0.65
N GLU A 74 4.92 -10.52 1.08
CA GLU A 74 5.38 -11.40 2.17
C GLU A 74 6.40 -12.41 1.65
N GLY A 75 7.28 -12.88 2.54
CA GLY A 75 8.35 -13.84 2.23
C GLY A 75 9.71 -13.39 2.71
#